data_AF-A0A927A2V5-F1
#
_entry.id   AF-A0A927A2V5-F1
#
_cell.length_a   1.000
_cell.length_b   1.000
_cell.length_c   1.000
_cell.angle_alpha   90.00
_cell.angle_beta   90.00
_cell.angle_gamma   90.00
#
_symmetry.space_group_name_H-M   'P 1'
#
loop_
_entity.id
_entity.type
_entity.pdbx_description
1 polymer ?
#
loop_
_entity_poly.entity_id
_entity_poly.type
_entity_poly.pdbx_seq_one_letter_code
_entity_poly.pdbx_strand_id
1 'polypeptide(L)'
;MLACFKGKISAKVNSLQQQLQRTDIISQLNNKQQVKKLNNLESQAWLYEGILERLGADPCANHEKIARTLEALEYKRSEILQELEPRRPRSYQALAELQNSVRIFLASQAEKDYEQLQKILTNLVFFARSRKASQIVLSEVINKLAAEIAKNTNQISPYRLRLAYRIDELMRVISTKLVLGYNDSTTDSNYQSIIQELRSRITLLSKEFNNLLKVNQYDKNDLERRINEISNLSKNISDLHREISNRDVDIVALQENIQNLTKTIQDKQIQINNLQNTISKLKINIQDVTEIDQENQNCINNLQSQLSKLSQEKSELQNKLRNISAYTQIKISEIEELQTEKSLLKNQKSDIEQQYRNLYQRYQQQNDEIANLKKQLDQAKRSTYTYSSSQQPQKTNNPIATERKISVEEYQKIANQSDYEYVKPYYRKDGTPVSGYYRRRRSK
;
A
#
# COMPACT_ATOMS: atom_id res chain seq x y z
N MET A 1 -31.29 17.07 35.37
CA MET A 1 -31.34 18.22 36.30
C MET A 1 -30.78 17.84 37.68
N LEU A 2 -29.49 17.52 37.79
CA LEU A 2 -28.81 17.19 39.07
C LEU A 2 -27.43 17.86 39.19
N ALA A 3 -27.20 18.93 38.43
CA ALA A 3 -25.94 19.68 38.46
C ALA A 3 -26.03 21.02 39.23
N CYS A 4 -27.22 21.48 39.62
CA CYS A 4 -27.39 22.82 40.20
C CYS A 4 -27.33 22.90 41.74
N PHE A 5 -27.08 21.79 42.46
CA PHE A 5 -27.02 21.80 43.94
C PHE A 5 -25.60 21.66 44.54
N LYS A 6 -24.56 21.36 43.75
CA LYS A 6 -23.17 21.24 44.25
C LYS A 6 -22.55 22.58 44.71
N GLY A 7 -23.04 23.72 44.23
CA GLY A 7 -22.48 25.03 44.55
C GLY A 7 -22.91 25.62 45.91
N LYS A 8 -24.12 25.30 46.40
CA LYS A 8 -24.68 25.94 47.61
C LYS A 8 -24.06 25.42 48.91
N ILE A 9 -23.70 24.14 48.97
CA ILE A 9 -23.14 23.52 50.19
C ILE A 9 -21.68 23.93 50.36
N SER A 10 -20.86 23.86 49.30
CA SER A 10 -19.46 24.26 49.34
C SER A 10 -19.29 25.77 49.65
N ALA A 11 -20.18 26.62 49.13
CA ALA A 11 -20.19 28.05 49.48
C ALA A 11 -20.57 28.32 50.95
N LYS A 12 -21.50 27.54 51.50
CA LYS A 12 -21.93 27.67 52.90
C LYS A 12 -20.89 27.13 53.88
N VAL A 13 -20.14 26.10 53.47
CA VAL A 13 -18.98 25.56 54.20
C VAL A 13 -17.83 26.56 54.24
N ASN A 14 -17.48 27.17 53.10
CA ASN A 14 -16.45 28.23 53.07
C ASN A 14 -16.87 29.46 53.91
N SER A 15 -18.16 29.80 53.92
CA SER A 15 -18.71 30.86 54.79
C SER A 15 -18.57 30.55 56.27
N LEU A 16 -18.87 29.32 56.70
CA LEU A 16 -18.76 28.89 58.10
C LEU A 16 -17.29 28.77 58.55
N GLN A 17 -16.42 28.30 57.66
CA GLN A 17 -14.98 28.22 57.89
C GLN A 17 -14.34 29.62 58.05
N GLN A 18 -14.81 30.59 57.27
CA GLN A 18 -14.42 32.01 57.44
C GLN A 18 -15.00 32.64 58.71
N GLN A 19 -16.17 32.18 59.18
CA GLN A 19 -16.74 32.63 60.46
C GLN A 19 -15.97 32.07 61.66
N LEU A 20 -15.56 30.80 61.62
CA LEU A 20 -14.72 30.17 62.64
C LEU A 20 -13.30 30.76 62.71
N GLN A 21 -12.75 31.19 61.56
CA GLN A 21 -11.46 31.90 61.51
C GLN A 21 -11.54 33.35 62.00
N ARG A 22 -12.74 33.96 62.04
CA ARG A 22 -12.95 35.33 62.53
C ARG A 22 -13.16 35.42 64.04
N THR A 23 -13.40 34.29 64.70
CA THR A 23 -13.46 34.22 66.16
C THR A 23 -12.10 33.86 66.75
N ASP A 24 -11.15 34.78 66.70
CA ASP A 24 -10.23 34.94 67.83
C ASP A 24 -11.01 35.75 68.88
N ILE A 25 -10.98 35.49 70.18
CA ILE A 25 -9.88 35.63 71.15
C ILE A 25 -10.44 34.90 72.42
N ILE A 26 -9.73 34.05 73.17
CA ILE A 26 -8.92 34.43 74.35
C ILE A 26 -8.05 33.21 74.77
N SER A 27 -6.74 33.37 74.55
CA SER A 27 -5.57 32.85 75.28
C SER A 27 -5.53 31.41 75.82
N GLN A 28 -4.67 30.58 75.20
CA GLN A 28 -3.61 29.82 75.89
C GLN A 28 -2.58 29.27 74.87
N LEU A 29 -1.29 29.37 75.22
CA LEU A 29 -0.11 29.16 74.36
C LEU A 29 0.13 27.69 73.91
N ASN A 30 -0.76 26.75 74.25
CA ASN A 30 -0.57 25.32 73.95
C ASN A 30 -1.58 24.75 72.94
N ASN A 31 -2.26 25.61 72.19
CA ASN A 31 -3.46 25.25 71.42
C ASN A 31 -3.20 24.93 69.93
N LYS A 32 -2.02 25.24 69.36
CA LYS A 32 -1.78 24.96 67.92
C LYS A 32 -1.73 23.46 67.60
N GLN A 33 -1.16 22.64 68.49
CA GLN A 33 -1.15 21.18 68.31
C GLN A 33 -2.52 20.55 68.60
N GLN A 34 -3.26 21.09 69.57
CA GLN A 34 -4.61 20.62 69.89
C GLN A 34 -5.64 20.99 68.83
N VAL A 35 -5.60 22.20 68.28
CA VAL A 35 -6.43 22.61 67.11
C VAL A 35 -6.07 21.79 65.88
N LYS A 36 -4.79 21.45 65.68
CA LYS A 36 -4.39 20.56 64.57
C LYS A 36 -4.88 19.12 64.79
N LYS A 37 -4.91 18.64 66.04
CA LYS A 37 -5.45 17.32 66.41
C LYS A 37 -6.98 17.30 66.30
N LEU A 38 -7.69 18.36 66.71
CA LEU A 38 -9.14 18.51 66.55
C LEU A 38 -9.54 18.64 65.08
N ASN A 39 -8.85 19.46 64.29
CA ASN A 39 -9.10 19.57 62.85
C ASN A 39 -8.85 18.23 62.13
N ASN A 40 -7.88 17.44 62.57
CA ASN A 40 -7.68 16.08 62.06
C ASN A 40 -8.83 15.16 62.46
N LEU A 41 -9.28 15.19 63.71
CA LEU A 41 -10.40 14.35 64.19
C LEU A 41 -11.73 14.74 63.55
N GLU A 42 -11.96 16.03 63.32
CA GLU A 42 -13.14 16.55 62.62
C GLU A 42 -13.09 16.22 61.13
N SER A 43 -11.92 16.30 60.49
CA SER A 43 -11.74 15.85 59.10
C SER A 43 -11.94 14.33 58.94
N GLN A 44 -11.57 13.54 59.95
CA GLN A 44 -11.83 12.10 59.98
C GLN A 44 -13.32 11.82 60.18
N ALA A 45 -14.00 12.52 61.10
CA ALA A 45 -15.44 12.40 61.30
C ALA A 45 -16.24 12.72 60.02
N TRP A 46 -15.87 13.78 59.30
CA TRP A 46 -16.47 14.14 58.01
C TRP A 46 -16.19 13.10 56.90
N LEU A 47 -14.99 12.52 56.89
CA LEU A 47 -14.64 11.45 55.95
C LEU A 47 -15.45 10.18 56.26
N TYR A 48 -15.77 9.92 57.53
CA TYR A 48 -16.62 8.82 57.97
C TYR A 48 -18.11 9.05 57.69
N GLU A 49 -18.61 10.28 57.84
CA GLU A 49 -19.97 10.64 57.45
C GLU A 49 -20.17 10.48 55.93
N GLY A 50 -19.19 10.91 55.12
CA GLY A 50 -19.20 10.69 53.68
C GLY A 50 -19.07 9.22 53.25
N ILE A 51 -18.49 8.35 54.09
CA ILE A 51 -18.48 6.90 53.86
C ILE A 51 -19.85 6.29 54.19
N LEU A 52 -20.47 6.71 55.30
CA LEU A 52 -21.81 6.26 55.70
C LEU A 52 -22.90 6.69 54.70
N GLU A 53 -22.84 7.91 54.17
CA GLU A 53 -23.75 8.38 53.11
C GLU A 53 -23.61 7.56 51.82
N ARG A 54 -22.39 7.13 51.48
CA ARG A 54 -22.14 6.30 50.28
C ARG A 54 -22.55 4.83 50.51
N LEU A 55 -22.40 4.31 51.72
CA LEU A 55 -22.84 2.96 52.09
C LEU A 55 -24.37 2.85 52.21
N GLY A 56 -25.06 3.93 52.58
CA GLY A 56 -26.52 3.98 52.63
C GLY A 56 -27.20 4.14 51.25
N ALA A 57 -26.45 4.55 50.22
CA ALA A 57 -26.98 4.81 48.89
C ALA A 57 -26.89 3.61 47.92
N ASP A 58 -26.18 2.53 48.29
CA ASP A 58 -25.95 1.39 47.41
C ASP A 58 -26.61 0.10 47.95
N PRO A 59 -27.76 -0.33 47.40
CA PRO A 59 -28.55 -1.45 47.94
C PRO A 59 -27.88 -2.83 47.77
N CYS A 60 -26.74 -2.92 47.09
CA CYS A 60 -26.02 -4.16 46.82
C CYS A 60 -24.70 -4.33 47.63
N ALA A 61 -24.39 -3.42 48.55
CA ALA A 61 -23.16 -3.49 49.33
C ALA A 61 -23.19 -4.61 50.39
N ASN A 62 -22.09 -5.37 50.50
CA ASN A 62 -21.96 -6.53 51.39
C ASN A 62 -22.11 -6.11 52.87
N HIS A 63 -23.22 -6.49 53.50
CA HIS A 63 -23.64 -6.03 54.83
C HIS A 63 -22.64 -6.42 55.93
N GLU A 64 -21.83 -7.46 55.73
CA GLU A 64 -20.80 -7.89 56.67
C GLU A 64 -19.58 -6.95 56.65
N LYS A 65 -19.17 -6.46 55.47
CA LYS A 65 -18.13 -5.43 55.38
C LYS A 65 -18.59 -4.15 56.04
N ILE A 66 -19.85 -3.77 55.84
CA ILE A 66 -20.48 -2.61 56.47
C ILE A 66 -20.47 -2.74 58.00
N ALA A 67 -20.91 -3.88 58.53
CA ALA A 67 -20.91 -4.16 59.96
C ALA A 67 -19.51 -4.11 60.58
N ARG A 68 -18.50 -4.70 59.93
CA ARG A 68 -17.10 -4.64 60.41
C ARG A 68 -16.52 -3.23 60.36
N THR A 69 -16.85 -2.44 59.34
CA THR A 69 -16.48 -1.02 59.34
C THR A 69 -17.22 -0.24 60.43
N LEU A 70 -18.48 -0.53 60.70
CA LEU A 70 -19.25 0.10 61.78
C LEU A 70 -18.66 -0.20 63.16
N GLU A 71 -18.29 -1.46 63.43
CA GLU A 71 -17.66 -1.87 64.67
C GLU A 71 -16.27 -1.24 64.85
N ALA A 72 -15.46 -1.20 63.78
CA ALA A 72 -14.17 -0.50 63.79
C ALA A 72 -14.32 1.01 64.04
N LEU A 73 -15.42 1.62 63.55
CA LEU A 73 -15.74 3.02 63.76
C LEU A 73 -16.24 3.29 65.18
N GLU A 74 -17.04 2.41 65.77
CA GLU A 74 -17.45 2.52 67.17
C GLU A 74 -16.26 2.38 68.12
N TYR A 75 -15.33 1.49 67.82
CA TYR A 75 -14.07 1.34 68.56
C TYR A 75 -13.20 2.61 68.46
N LYS A 76 -12.99 3.15 67.26
CA LYS A 76 -12.25 4.41 67.06
C LYS A 76 -12.94 5.61 67.72
N ARG A 77 -14.27 5.66 67.71
CA ARG A 77 -15.05 6.69 68.39
C ARG A 77 -14.92 6.62 69.91
N SER A 78 -14.92 5.42 70.48
CA SER A 78 -14.72 5.25 71.92
C SER A 78 -13.29 5.60 72.35
N GLU A 79 -12.29 5.29 71.52
CA GLU A 79 -10.90 5.74 71.68
C GLU A 79 -10.80 7.28 71.69
N ILE A 80 -11.46 7.96 70.74
CA ILE A 80 -11.50 9.43 70.67
C ILE A 80 -12.24 10.05 71.87
N LEU A 81 -13.35 9.45 72.31
CA LEU A 81 -14.11 9.92 73.47
C LEU A 81 -13.32 9.79 74.77
N GLN A 82 -12.57 8.69 74.93
CA GLN A 82 -11.72 8.44 76.09
C GLN A 82 -10.53 9.41 76.13
N GLU A 83 -10.00 9.80 74.96
CA GLU A 83 -8.93 10.82 74.85
C GLU A 83 -9.41 12.26 75.12
N LEU A 84 -10.71 12.52 74.95
CA LEU A 84 -11.35 13.83 75.20
C LEU A 84 -11.86 14.03 76.64
N GLU A 85 -11.73 13.02 77.51
CA GLU A 85 -12.32 13.05 78.87
C GLU A 85 -11.78 14.11 79.86
N PRO A 86 -10.58 14.73 79.76
CA PRO A 86 -10.16 15.66 80.81
C PRO A 86 -10.66 17.11 80.67
N ARG A 87 -11.43 17.50 79.65
CA ARG A 87 -11.97 18.89 79.55
C ARG A 87 -13.33 18.93 78.87
N ARG A 88 -14.42 18.92 79.65
CA ARG A 88 -15.81 19.09 79.18
C ARG A 88 -16.20 20.57 79.11
N PRO A 89 -16.43 21.17 77.92
CA PRO A 89 -17.17 22.42 77.76
C PRO A 89 -18.67 22.15 77.55
N ARG A 90 -19.51 23.14 77.87
CA ARG A 90 -21.00 23.09 77.81
C ARG A 90 -21.59 22.71 76.44
N SER A 91 -20.83 22.74 75.35
CA SER A 91 -21.30 22.37 74.01
C SER A 91 -21.56 20.87 73.81
N TYR A 92 -21.13 20.00 74.73
CA TYR A 92 -21.44 18.56 74.68
C TYR A 92 -22.77 18.15 75.32
N GLN A 93 -23.53 19.08 75.94
CA GLN A 93 -24.91 18.80 76.35
C GLN A 93 -25.83 18.54 75.14
N ALA A 94 -25.62 19.26 74.04
CA ALA A 94 -26.37 19.04 72.80
C ALA A 94 -26.10 17.65 72.20
N LEU A 95 -24.88 17.13 72.33
CA LEU A 95 -24.52 15.79 71.89
C LEU A 95 -25.11 14.70 72.79
N ALA A 96 -25.22 14.92 74.10
CA ALA A 96 -25.90 14.01 75.02
C ALA A 96 -27.43 14.03 74.84
N GLU A 97 -28.02 15.18 74.50
CA GLU A 97 -29.44 15.28 74.13
C GLU A 97 -29.73 14.64 72.76
N LEU A 98 -28.81 14.75 71.80
CA LEU A 98 -28.83 13.98 70.56
C LEU A 98 -28.64 12.48 70.82
N GLN A 99 -27.81 12.08 71.77
CA GLN A 99 -27.58 10.68 72.16
C GLN A 99 -28.83 10.07 72.81
N ASN A 100 -29.55 10.82 73.65
CA ASN A 100 -30.84 10.39 74.19
C ASN A 100 -31.94 10.40 73.12
N SER A 101 -31.94 11.37 72.20
CA SER A 101 -32.90 11.41 71.10
C SER A 101 -32.68 10.27 70.12
N VAL A 102 -31.44 9.95 69.77
CA VAL A 102 -31.06 8.81 68.91
C VAL A 102 -31.30 7.47 69.60
N ARG A 103 -31.06 7.34 70.91
CA ARG A 103 -31.46 6.14 71.67
C ARG A 103 -32.98 6.00 71.77
N ILE A 104 -33.73 7.08 71.94
CA ILE A 104 -35.21 7.07 71.95
C ILE A 104 -35.79 6.84 70.54
N PHE A 105 -35.05 7.19 69.48
CA PHE A 105 -35.43 7.03 68.08
C PHE A 105 -35.01 5.67 67.49
N LEU A 106 -33.88 5.09 67.96
CA LEU A 106 -33.37 3.77 67.57
C LEU A 106 -33.83 2.63 68.49
N ALA A 107 -34.25 2.92 69.74
CA ALA A 107 -34.93 1.93 70.56
C ALA A 107 -36.25 1.59 69.85
N SER A 108 -36.29 0.38 69.29
CA SER A 108 -37.51 -0.15 68.68
C SER A 108 -38.65 -0.04 69.69
N GLN A 109 -39.87 0.20 69.22
CA GLN A 109 -41.07 0.24 70.07
C GLN A 109 -41.15 -0.99 71.01
N ALA A 110 -40.65 -2.14 70.54
CA ALA A 110 -40.52 -3.38 71.29
C ALA A 110 -39.64 -3.30 72.56
N GLU A 111 -38.59 -2.47 72.56
CA GLU A 111 -37.67 -2.33 73.70
C GLU A 111 -38.26 -1.44 74.80
N LYS A 112 -39.00 -0.39 74.40
CA LYS A 112 -39.78 0.46 75.33
C LYS A 112 -40.91 -0.32 75.99
N ASP A 113 -41.61 -1.15 75.21
CA ASP A 113 -42.68 -1.99 75.72
C ASP A 113 -42.13 -3.11 76.63
N TYR A 114 -40.90 -3.59 76.38
CA TYR A 114 -40.21 -4.55 77.26
C TYR A 114 -39.85 -3.95 78.63
N GLU A 115 -39.30 -2.73 78.69
CA GLU A 115 -38.99 -2.10 79.98
C GLU A 115 -40.27 -1.88 80.82
N GLN A 116 -41.38 -1.50 80.18
CA GLN A 116 -42.67 -1.38 80.85
C GLN A 116 -43.16 -2.73 81.39
N LEU A 117 -43.11 -3.78 80.58
CA LEU A 117 -43.46 -5.15 80.99
C LEU A 117 -42.55 -5.65 82.11
N GLN A 118 -41.24 -5.43 82.02
CA GLN A 118 -40.28 -5.78 83.05
C GLN A 118 -40.57 -5.07 84.38
N LYS A 119 -40.96 -3.79 84.32
CA LYS A 119 -41.33 -3.00 85.50
C LYS A 119 -42.62 -3.53 86.14
N ILE A 120 -43.63 -3.86 85.32
CA ILE A 120 -44.89 -4.49 85.79
C ILE A 120 -44.61 -5.85 86.44
N LEU A 121 -43.78 -6.70 85.81
CA LEU A 121 -43.44 -8.03 86.33
C LEU A 121 -42.60 -7.96 87.61
N THR A 122 -41.66 -7.03 87.67
CA THR A 122 -40.81 -6.83 88.86
C THR A 122 -41.66 -6.31 90.03
N ASN A 123 -42.60 -5.41 89.77
CA ASN A 123 -43.58 -4.96 90.76
C ASN A 123 -44.47 -6.12 91.23
N LEU A 124 -44.92 -7.00 90.33
CA LEU A 124 -45.70 -8.19 90.68
C LEU A 124 -44.91 -9.16 91.57
N VAL A 125 -43.64 -9.40 91.26
CA VAL A 125 -42.76 -10.27 92.07
C VAL A 125 -42.50 -9.65 93.45
N PHE A 126 -42.23 -8.35 93.53
CA PHE A 126 -42.09 -7.65 94.82
C PHE A 126 -43.39 -7.70 95.63
N PHE A 127 -44.53 -7.48 94.97
CA PHE A 127 -45.85 -7.47 95.59
C PHE A 127 -46.28 -8.86 96.09
N ALA A 128 -46.04 -9.92 95.30
CA ALA A 128 -46.28 -11.30 95.72
C ALA A 128 -45.39 -11.69 96.92
N ARG A 129 -44.23 -11.04 97.11
CA ARG A 129 -43.28 -11.31 98.20
C ARG A 129 -43.61 -10.52 99.49
N SER A 130 -44.21 -9.33 99.40
CA SER A 130 -44.69 -8.53 100.54
C SER A 130 -46.08 -9.00 101.03
N ARG A 131 -46.27 -9.21 102.34
CA ARG A 131 -47.45 -9.85 102.95
C ARG A 131 -48.79 -9.07 102.77
N LYS A 132 -49.88 -9.85 102.64
CA LYS A 132 -51.31 -9.49 102.46
C LYS A 132 -51.64 -8.70 101.17
N ALA A 133 -51.55 -9.40 100.04
CA ALA A 133 -52.06 -8.91 98.76
C ALA A 133 -53.61 -8.88 98.78
N SER A 134 -54.21 -7.70 98.57
CA SER A 134 -55.65 -7.60 98.32
C SER A 134 -55.97 -8.16 96.93
N GLN A 135 -57.03 -8.97 96.84
CA GLN A 135 -57.47 -9.66 95.62
C GLN A 135 -57.66 -8.71 94.41
N ILE A 136 -57.96 -7.44 94.69
CA ILE A 136 -58.21 -6.38 93.70
C ILE A 136 -56.91 -5.98 92.97
N VAL A 137 -55.78 -5.90 93.66
CA VAL A 137 -54.51 -5.47 93.05
C VAL A 137 -53.88 -6.59 92.23
N LEU A 138 -54.05 -7.85 92.66
CA LEU A 138 -53.60 -9.01 91.90
C LEU A 138 -54.36 -9.16 90.59
N SER A 139 -55.69 -9.01 90.60
CA SER A 139 -56.50 -9.09 89.37
C SER A 139 -56.23 -7.92 88.43
N GLU A 140 -56.01 -6.71 88.95
CA GLU A 140 -55.66 -5.54 88.13
C GLU A 140 -54.32 -5.71 87.43
N VAL A 141 -53.29 -6.18 88.14
CA VAL A 141 -51.96 -6.41 87.54
C VAL A 141 -51.99 -7.60 86.56
N ILE A 142 -52.76 -8.66 86.84
CA ILE A 142 -52.96 -9.79 85.91
C ILE A 142 -53.69 -9.33 84.65
N ASN A 143 -54.73 -8.51 84.77
CA ASN A 143 -55.47 -7.97 83.62
C ASN A 143 -54.60 -7.02 82.80
N LYS A 144 -53.80 -6.20 83.45
CA LYS A 144 -52.85 -5.30 82.78
C LYS A 144 -51.75 -6.09 82.07
N LEU A 145 -51.22 -7.14 82.70
CA LEU A 145 -50.26 -8.05 82.08
C LEU A 145 -50.88 -8.81 80.90
N ALA A 146 -52.12 -9.28 81.02
CA ALA A 146 -52.84 -9.95 79.93
C ALA A 146 -53.11 -9.00 78.75
N ALA A 147 -53.48 -7.75 79.01
CA ALA A 147 -53.69 -6.72 77.99
C ALA A 147 -52.38 -6.35 77.28
N GLU A 148 -51.28 -6.19 78.02
CA GLU A 148 -49.97 -5.86 77.46
C GLU A 148 -49.37 -7.05 76.67
N ILE A 149 -49.62 -8.29 77.11
CA ILE A 149 -49.29 -9.50 76.35
C ILE A 149 -50.11 -9.54 75.06
N ALA A 150 -51.43 -9.33 75.13
CA ALA A 150 -52.33 -9.31 73.98
C ALA A 150 -51.92 -8.27 72.93
N LYS A 151 -51.55 -7.06 73.37
CA LYS A 151 -51.12 -5.96 72.50
C LYS A 151 -49.80 -6.23 71.77
N ASN A 152 -48.90 -7.01 72.38
CA ASN A 152 -47.56 -7.31 71.84
C ASN A 152 -47.45 -8.69 71.14
N THR A 153 -48.56 -9.39 70.95
CA THR A 153 -48.66 -10.72 70.30
C THR A 153 -48.28 -10.77 68.83
N ASN A 154 -47.97 -9.65 68.18
CA ASN A 154 -47.64 -9.59 66.75
C ASN A 154 -46.17 -9.32 66.44
N GLN A 155 -45.31 -9.14 67.46
CA GLN A 155 -43.86 -8.97 67.26
C GLN A 155 -43.11 -10.19 67.79
N ILE A 156 -42.43 -10.90 66.90
CA ILE A 156 -41.61 -12.08 67.19
C ILE A 156 -40.19 -11.60 67.45
N SER A 157 -39.70 -11.83 68.66
CA SER A 157 -38.37 -11.40 69.06
C SER A 157 -37.85 -12.31 70.18
N PRO A 158 -36.54 -12.27 70.48
CA PRO A 158 -35.93 -12.94 71.64
C PRO A 158 -36.65 -12.67 72.97
N TYR A 159 -37.44 -11.59 73.04
CA TYR A 159 -38.28 -11.22 74.16
C TYR A 159 -39.37 -12.27 74.48
N ARG A 160 -39.91 -13.00 73.49
CA ARG A 160 -40.87 -14.09 73.76
C ARG A 160 -40.24 -15.27 74.49
N LEU A 161 -39.00 -15.61 74.15
CA LEU A 161 -38.24 -16.69 74.80
C LEU A 161 -37.98 -16.35 76.28
N ARG A 162 -37.53 -15.12 76.54
CA ARG A 162 -37.24 -14.64 77.89
C ARG A 162 -38.49 -14.42 78.73
N LEU A 163 -39.61 -14.02 78.12
CA LEU A 163 -40.91 -13.92 78.78
C LEU A 163 -41.46 -15.30 79.16
N ALA A 164 -41.35 -16.30 78.28
CA ALA A 164 -41.78 -17.66 78.55
C ALA A 164 -41.04 -18.28 79.75
N TYR A 165 -39.70 -18.16 79.80
CA TYR A 165 -38.91 -18.64 80.95
C TYR A 165 -39.29 -17.95 82.27
N ARG A 166 -39.62 -16.65 82.23
CA ARG A 166 -39.96 -15.89 83.44
C ARG A 166 -41.41 -16.09 83.90
N ILE A 167 -42.32 -16.39 82.98
CA ILE A 167 -43.68 -16.85 83.28
C ILE A 167 -43.63 -18.24 83.92
N ASP A 168 -42.78 -19.14 83.43
CA ASP A 168 -42.56 -20.46 84.02
C ASP A 168 -42.00 -20.37 85.46
N GLU A 169 -41.04 -19.47 85.69
CA GLU A 169 -40.49 -19.18 87.02
C GLU A 169 -41.56 -18.59 87.98
N LEU A 170 -42.41 -17.68 87.49
CA LEU A 170 -43.57 -17.15 88.24
C LEU A 170 -44.58 -18.25 88.57
N MET A 171 -44.89 -19.14 87.63
CA MET A 171 -45.79 -20.27 87.87
C MET A 171 -45.22 -21.19 88.96
N ARG A 172 -43.92 -21.46 88.96
CA ARG A 172 -43.27 -22.23 90.02
C ARG A 172 -43.41 -21.56 91.39
N VAL A 173 -43.25 -20.24 91.47
CA VAL A 173 -43.40 -19.46 92.72
C VAL A 173 -44.85 -19.39 93.19
N ILE A 174 -45.80 -19.21 92.28
CA ILE A 174 -47.23 -19.15 92.60
C ILE A 174 -47.75 -20.53 93.01
N SER A 175 -47.40 -21.60 92.28
CA SER A 175 -47.78 -22.97 92.63
C SER A 175 -47.20 -23.43 93.96
N THR A 176 -45.93 -23.11 94.27
CA THR A 176 -45.34 -23.44 95.58
C THR A 176 -46.00 -22.69 96.74
N LYS A 177 -46.47 -21.46 96.51
CA LYS A 177 -47.10 -20.64 97.55
C LYS A 177 -48.58 -20.96 97.77
N LEU A 178 -49.31 -21.35 96.72
CA LEU A 178 -50.69 -21.82 96.80
C LEU A 178 -50.79 -23.21 97.47
N VAL A 179 -49.85 -24.12 97.18
CA VAL A 179 -49.81 -25.45 97.83
C VAL A 179 -49.48 -25.35 99.33
N LEU A 180 -48.78 -24.30 99.77
CA LEU A 180 -48.37 -24.13 101.18
C LEU A 180 -49.27 -23.20 102.00
N GLY A 181 -50.37 -22.69 101.43
CA GLY A 181 -51.29 -21.87 102.20
C GLY A 181 -52.64 -21.73 101.53
N TYR A 182 -53.57 -22.63 101.87
CA TYR A 182 -54.93 -22.31 102.35
C TYR A 182 -55.82 -23.56 102.34
N ASN A 183 -56.31 -23.97 103.53
CA ASN A 183 -57.34 -25.00 103.71
C ASN A 183 -58.71 -24.31 103.69
N ASP A 184 -59.41 -24.27 102.54
CA ASP A 184 -60.84 -23.86 102.51
C ASP A 184 -61.51 -24.32 101.20
N SER A 185 -62.48 -25.23 101.31
CA SER A 185 -62.97 -26.12 100.25
C SER A 185 -64.06 -25.55 99.32
N THR A 186 -64.29 -24.23 99.32
CA THR A 186 -65.34 -23.59 98.49
C THR A 186 -64.82 -22.60 97.45
N THR A 187 -63.50 -22.35 97.42
CA THR A 187 -62.84 -21.54 96.37
C THR A 187 -62.21 -22.38 95.26
N ASP A 188 -62.14 -23.70 95.42
CA ASP A 188 -61.39 -24.64 94.57
C ASP A 188 -61.87 -24.67 93.10
N SER A 189 -63.18 -24.60 92.85
CA SER A 189 -63.75 -24.74 91.49
C SER A 189 -63.34 -23.62 90.53
N ASN A 190 -63.41 -22.36 90.98
CA ASN A 190 -63.07 -21.20 90.14
C ASN A 190 -61.56 -21.13 89.87
N TYR A 191 -60.73 -21.49 90.85
CA TYR A 191 -59.27 -21.55 90.65
C TYR A 191 -58.87 -22.69 89.72
N GLN A 192 -59.49 -23.86 89.83
CA GLN A 192 -59.27 -24.97 88.90
C GLN A 192 -59.67 -24.59 87.47
N SER A 193 -60.78 -23.87 87.28
CA SER A 193 -61.21 -23.37 85.97
C SER A 193 -60.18 -22.42 85.34
N ILE A 194 -59.70 -21.43 86.11
CA ILE A 194 -58.67 -20.49 85.64
C ILE A 194 -57.36 -21.24 85.33
N ILE A 195 -56.97 -22.22 86.15
CA ILE A 195 -55.78 -23.03 85.91
C ILE A 195 -55.92 -23.86 84.63
N GLN A 196 -57.09 -24.45 84.37
CA GLN A 196 -57.34 -25.20 83.15
C GLN A 196 -57.37 -24.30 81.92
N GLU A 197 -57.93 -23.08 82.03
CA GLU A 197 -57.88 -22.08 80.97
C GLU A 197 -56.45 -21.60 80.68
N LEU A 198 -55.65 -21.38 81.73
CA LEU A 198 -54.23 -21.05 81.55
C LEU A 198 -53.47 -22.19 80.88
N ARG A 199 -53.73 -23.45 81.29
CA ARG A 199 -53.13 -24.63 80.65
C ARG A 199 -53.52 -24.75 79.18
N SER A 200 -54.77 -24.51 78.83
CA SER A 200 -55.24 -24.57 77.44
C SER A 200 -54.61 -23.46 76.60
N ARG A 201 -54.55 -22.22 77.12
CA ARG A 201 -53.90 -21.08 76.46
C ARG A 201 -52.39 -21.31 76.27
N ILE A 202 -51.70 -21.86 77.27
CA ILE A 202 -50.27 -22.22 77.16
C ILE A 202 -50.05 -23.32 76.12
N THR A 203 -50.93 -24.31 76.07
CA THR A 203 -50.84 -25.39 75.08
C THR A 203 -51.03 -24.86 73.66
N LEU A 204 -52.01 -23.97 73.46
CA LEU A 204 -52.24 -23.31 72.18
C LEU A 204 -51.03 -22.46 71.77
N LEU A 205 -50.51 -21.65 72.69
CA LEU A 205 -49.33 -20.81 72.44
C LEU A 205 -48.08 -21.64 72.11
N SER A 206 -47.89 -22.78 72.78
CA SER A 206 -46.79 -23.71 72.49
C SER A 206 -46.92 -24.33 71.10
N LYS A 207 -48.15 -24.67 70.67
CA LYS A 207 -48.42 -25.18 69.33
C LYS A 207 -48.14 -24.11 68.26
N GLU A 208 -48.62 -22.89 68.47
CA GLU A 208 -48.35 -21.75 67.58
C GLU A 208 -46.84 -21.46 67.49
N PHE A 209 -46.14 -21.47 68.62
CA PHE A 209 -44.69 -21.28 68.65
C PHE A 209 -43.92 -22.35 67.86
N ASN A 210 -44.28 -23.62 68.03
CA ASN A 210 -43.66 -24.71 67.28
C ASN A 210 -43.95 -24.62 65.77
N ASN A 211 -45.14 -24.17 65.37
CA ASN A 211 -45.44 -23.92 63.96
C ASN A 211 -44.59 -22.78 63.40
N LEU A 212 -44.44 -21.68 64.14
CA LEU A 212 -43.58 -20.55 63.74
C LEU A 212 -42.10 -20.96 63.62
N LEU A 213 -41.59 -21.80 64.53
CA LEU A 213 -40.24 -22.34 64.44
C LEU A 213 -40.03 -23.15 63.16
N LYS A 214 -41.01 -23.99 62.79
CA LYS A 214 -40.96 -24.77 61.55
C LYS A 214 -40.97 -23.87 60.32
N VAL A 215 -41.86 -22.88 60.26
CA VAL A 215 -41.92 -21.91 59.15
C VAL A 215 -40.60 -21.19 58.98
N ASN A 216 -40.02 -20.68 60.07
CA ASN A 216 -38.72 -20.00 60.03
C ASN A 216 -37.56 -20.91 59.54
N GLN A 217 -37.59 -22.20 59.89
CA GLN A 217 -36.62 -23.17 59.37
C GLN A 217 -36.77 -23.37 57.86
N TYR A 218 -38.00 -23.45 57.33
CA TYR A 218 -38.23 -23.53 55.89
C TYR A 218 -37.78 -22.28 55.16
N ASP A 219 -38.08 -21.10 55.70
CA ASP A 219 -37.65 -19.82 55.13
C ASP A 219 -36.13 -19.70 55.09
N LYS A 220 -35.43 -20.16 56.13
CA LYS A 220 -33.96 -20.23 56.16
C LYS A 220 -33.40 -21.13 55.05
N ASN A 221 -33.98 -22.31 54.87
CA ASN A 221 -33.53 -23.25 53.85
C ASN A 221 -33.80 -22.71 52.43
N ASP A 222 -34.94 -22.06 52.20
CA ASP A 222 -35.24 -21.42 50.90
C ASP A 222 -34.27 -20.26 50.63
N LEU A 223 -33.96 -19.45 51.65
CA LEU A 223 -32.97 -18.38 51.54
C LEU A 223 -31.58 -18.93 51.17
N GLU A 224 -31.14 -20.01 51.82
CA GLU A 224 -29.85 -20.65 51.54
C GLU A 224 -29.81 -21.23 50.12
N ARG A 225 -30.91 -21.83 49.65
CA ARG A 225 -31.05 -22.27 48.25
C ARG A 225 -30.94 -21.10 47.27
N ARG A 226 -31.65 -20.00 47.49
CA ARG A 226 -31.58 -18.80 46.63
C ARG A 226 -30.19 -18.17 46.63
N ILE A 227 -29.50 -18.13 47.77
CA ILE A 227 -28.11 -17.65 47.85
C ILE A 227 -27.21 -18.50 46.96
N ASN A 228 -27.36 -19.83 47.02
CA ASN A 228 -26.59 -20.74 46.17
C ASN A 228 -26.92 -20.56 44.67
N GLU A 229 -28.20 -20.40 44.31
CA GLU A 229 -28.62 -20.09 42.94
C GLU A 229 -28.01 -18.77 42.43
N ILE A 230 -28.05 -17.71 43.24
CA ILE A 230 -27.45 -16.40 42.92
C ILE A 230 -25.93 -16.55 42.74
N SER A 231 -25.25 -17.29 43.62
CA SER A 231 -23.81 -17.54 43.51
C SER A 231 -23.46 -18.27 42.21
N ASN A 232 -24.24 -19.28 41.82
CA ASN A 232 -24.04 -20.02 40.57
C ASN A 232 -24.30 -19.13 39.35
N LEU A 233 -25.36 -18.33 39.36
CA LEU A 233 -25.64 -17.37 38.30
C LEU A 233 -24.54 -16.31 38.17
N SER A 234 -24.04 -15.79 39.29
CA SER A 234 -22.92 -14.83 39.30
C SER A 234 -21.64 -15.42 38.71
N LYS A 235 -21.34 -16.69 39.01
CA LYS A 235 -20.22 -17.40 38.40
C LYS A 235 -20.41 -17.55 36.89
N ASN A 236 -21.59 -18.00 36.44
CA ASN A 236 -21.89 -18.15 35.01
C ASN A 236 -21.77 -16.82 34.25
N ILE A 237 -22.26 -15.71 34.83
CA ILE A 237 -22.12 -14.38 34.25
C ILE A 237 -20.64 -13.99 34.14
N SER A 238 -19.82 -14.32 35.14
CA SER A 238 -18.38 -14.04 35.12
C SER A 238 -17.64 -14.85 34.05
N ASP A 239 -17.98 -16.13 33.91
CA ASP A 239 -17.41 -17.00 32.87
C ASP A 239 -17.79 -16.50 31.46
N LEU A 240 -19.05 -16.10 31.24
CA LEU A 240 -19.49 -15.50 29.98
C LEU A 240 -18.79 -14.18 29.68
N HIS A 241 -18.57 -13.31 30.67
CA HIS A 241 -17.78 -12.08 30.47
C HIS A 241 -16.35 -12.38 30.03
N ARG A 242 -15.72 -13.41 30.61
CA ARG A 242 -14.37 -13.85 30.19
C ARG A 242 -14.38 -14.35 28.75
N GLU A 243 -15.38 -15.14 28.36
CA GLU A 243 -15.51 -15.61 26.97
C GLU A 243 -15.70 -14.47 25.97
N ILE A 244 -16.53 -13.47 26.31
CA ILE A 244 -16.71 -12.26 25.48
C ILE A 244 -15.37 -11.52 25.35
N SER A 245 -14.67 -11.29 26.45
CA SER A 245 -13.37 -10.61 26.42
C SER A 245 -12.33 -11.35 25.58
N ASN A 246 -12.31 -12.68 25.60
CA ASN A 246 -11.42 -13.47 24.76
C ASN A 246 -11.80 -13.33 23.27
N ARG A 247 -13.09 -13.36 22.96
CA ARG A 247 -13.57 -13.13 21.59
C ARG A 247 -13.24 -11.74 21.08
N ASP A 248 -13.29 -10.71 21.92
CA ASP A 248 -12.89 -9.35 21.55
C ASP A 248 -11.40 -9.29 21.19
N VAL A 249 -10.54 -9.99 21.95
CA VAL A 249 -9.12 -10.12 21.62
C VAL A 249 -8.92 -10.82 20.28
N ASP A 250 -9.64 -11.92 20.03
CA ASP A 250 -9.58 -12.64 18.74
C ASP A 250 -10.03 -11.75 17.57
N ILE A 251 -11.09 -10.94 17.76
CA ILE A 251 -11.58 -9.99 16.75
C ILE A 251 -10.49 -8.96 16.42
N VAL A 252 -9.82 -8.39 17.42
CA VAL A 252 -8.73 -7.43 17.19
C VAL A 252 -7.59 -8.09 16.41
N ALA A 253 -7.17 -9.30 16.80
CA ALA A 253 -6.12 -10.03 16.09
C ALA A 253 -6.50 -10.35 14.62
N LEU A 254 -7.76 -10.71 14.37
CA LEU A 254 -8.26 -10.92 13.01
C LEU A 254 -8.28 -9.62 12.19
N GLN A 255 -8.64 -8.49 12.79
CA GLN A 255 -8.60 -7.19 12.12
C GLN A 255 -7.17 -6.79 11.73
N GLU A 256 -6.20 -6.98 12.61
CA GLU A 256 -4.78 -6.73 12.32
C GLU A 256 -4.28 -7.64 11.17
N ASN A 257 -4.65 -8.92 11.19
CA ASN A 257 -4.33 -9.85 10.12
C ASN A 257 -4.92 -9.42 8.77
N ILE A 258 -6.18 -8.96 8.74
CA ILE A 258 -6.82 -8.44 7.53
C ILE A 258 -6.08 -7.21 6.99
N GLN A 259 -5.67 -6.29 7.87
CA GLN A 259 -4.90 -5.10 7.47
C GLN A 259 -3.54 -5.49 6.86
N ASN A 260 -2.83 -6.43 7.47
CA ASN A 260 -1.55 -6.95 6.96
C ASN A 260 -1.70 -7.63 5.60
N LEU A 261 -2.76 -8.44 5.42
CA LEU A 261 -3.08 -9.06 4.14
C LEU A 261 -3.43 -8.02 3.08
N THR A 262 -4.21 -7.00 3.43
CA THR A 262 -4.55 -5.91 2.51
C THR A 262 -3.31 -5.16 2.03
N LYS A 263 -2.38 -4.86 2.95
CA LYS A 263 -1.09 -4.24 2.60
C LYS A 263 -0.27 -5.15 1.67
N THR A 264 -0.20 -6.44 1.97
CA THR A 264 0.50 -7.43 1.13
C THR A 264 -0.09 -7.49 -0.28
N ILE A 265 -1.41 -7.46 -0.40
CA ILE A 265 -2.11 -7.43 -1.70
C ILE A 265 -1.76 -6.16 -2.48
N GLN A 266 -1.75 -4.99 -1.82
CA GLN A 266 -1.37 -3.72 -2.45
C GLN A 266 0.08 -3.75 -2.96
N ASP A 267 1.02 -4.24 -2.15
CA ASP A 267 2.43 -4.36 -2.54
C ASP A 267 2.60 -5.30 -3.74
N LYS A 268 1.86 -6.42 -3.75
CA LYS A 268 1.85 -7.35 -4.89
C LYS A 268 1.24 -6.73 -6.15
N GLN A 269 0.19 -5.93 -6.02
CA GLN A 269 -0.40 -5.21 -7.15
C GLN A 269 0.60 -4.20 -7.76
N ILE A 270 1.36 -3.48 -6.92
CA ILE A 270 2.42 -2.59 -7.38
C ILE A 270 3.51 -3.37 -8.14
N GLN A 271 3.93 -4.52 -7.61
CA GLN A 271 4.89 -5.41 -8.29
C GLN A 271 4.38 -5.87 -9.66
N ILE A 272 3.10 -6.28 -9.75
CA ILE A 272 2.46 -6.68 -11.02
C ILE A 272 2.48 -5.52 -12.03
N ASN A 273 2.08 -4.32 -11.62
CA ASN A 273 2.07 -3.15 -12.50
C ASN A 273 3.49 -2.81 -13.01
N ASN A 274 4.51 -2.92 -12.15
CA ASN A 274 5.90 -2.69 -12.54
C ASN A 274 6.40 -3.74 -13.56
N LEU A 275 6.03 -5.01 -13.36
CA LEU A 275 6.36 -6.07 -14.31
C LEU A 275 5.66 -5.87 -15.66
N GLN A 276 4.38 -5.49 -15.66
CA GLN A 276 3.64 -5.15 -16.88
C GLN A 276 4.30 -4.00 -17.65
N ASN A 277 4.70 -2.94 -16.95
CA ASN A 277 5.44 -1.82 -17.57
C ASN A 277 6.78 -2.26 -18.17
N THR A 278 7.50 -3.16 -17.48
CA THR A 278 8.76 -3.72 -17.98
C THR A 278 8.55 -4.57 -19.24
N ILE A 279 7.51 -5.41 -19.25
CA ILE A 279 7.13 -6.22 -20.42
C ILE A 279 6.78 -5.32 -21.61
N SER A 280 6.00 -4.25 -21.39
CA SER A 280 5.65 -3.29 -22.45
C SER A 280 6.89 -2.62 -23.04
N LYS A 281 7.85 -2.20 -22.21
CA LYS A 281 9.13 -1.62 -22.68
C LYS A 281 9.95 -2.62 -23.48
N LEU A 282 10.07 -3.87 -23.01
CA LEU A 282 10.77 -4.92 -23.73
C LEU A 282 10.13 -5.22 -25.08
N LYS A 283 8.79 -5.20 -25.17
CA LYS A 283 8.07 -5.38 -26.43
C LYS A 283 8.40 -4.28 -27.44
N ILE A 284 8.47 -3.02 -26.99
CA ILE A 284 8.90 -1.89 -27.84
C ILE A 284 10.33 -2.09 -28.31
N ASN A 285 11.26 -2.41 -27.40
CA ASN A 285 12.66 -2.63 -27.78
C ASN A 285 12.83 -3.78 -28.80
N ILE A 286 12.04 -4.86 -28.67
CA ILE A 286 12.06 -5.96 -29.65
C ILE A 286 11.57 -5.49 -31.01
N GLN A 287 10.52 -4.66 -31.05
CA GLN A 287 10.01 -4.08 -32.29
C GLN A 287 11.08 -3.20 -32.96
N ASP A 288 11.74 -2.32 -32.20
CA ASP A 288 12.79 -1.44 -32.72
C ASP A 288 13.97 -2.25 -33.29
N VAL A 289 14.41 -3.30 -32.59
CA VAL A 289 15.47 -4.19 -33.09
C VAL A 289 15.04 -4.92 -34.37
N THR A 290 13.78 -5.36 -34.44
CA THR A 290 13.24 -6.02 -35.64
C THR A 290 13.22 -5.08 -36.84
N GLU A 291 12.88 -3.80 -36.64
CA GLU A 291 12.91 -2.77 -37.68
C GLU A 291 14.35 -2.51 -38.17
N ILE A 292 15.30 -2.38 -37.25
CA ILE A 292 16.73 -2.24 -37.59
C ILE A 292 17.24 -3.44 -38.41
N ASP A 293 16.88 -4.68 -38.01
CA ASP A 293 17.26 -5.88 -38.76
C ASP A 293 16.67 -5.89 -40.17
N GLN A 294 15.43 -5.42 -40.34
CA GLN A 294 14.80 -5.30 -41.65
C GLN A 294 15.48 -4.24 -42.53
N GLU A 295 15.86 -3.09 -41.96
CA GLU A 295 16.65 -2.07 -42.66
C GLU A 295 18.03 -2.60 -43.08
N ASN A 296 18.72 -3.32 -42.19
CA ASN A 296 20.00 -3.95 -42.49
C ASN A 296 19.87 -4.98 -43.61
N GLN A 297 18.82 -5.81 -43.59
CA GLN A 297 18.57 -6.79 -44.65
C GLN A 297 18.32 -6.10 -46.00
N ASN A 298 17.57 -5.00 -46.03
CA ASN A 298 17.36 -4.20 -47.24
C ASN A 298 18.68 -3.60 -47.77
N CYS A 299 19.54 -3.11 -46.87
CA CYS A 299 20.86 -2.60 -47.23
C CYS A 299 21.73 -3.71 -47.85
N ILE A 300 21.76 -4.89 -47.24
CA ILE A 300 22.48 -6.07 -47.76
C ILE A 300 21.98 -6.44 -49.16
N ASN A 301 20.66 -6.51 -49.36
CA ASN A 301 20.07 -6.84 -50.66
C ASN A 301 20.45 -5.81 -51.75
N ASN A 302 20.49 -4.52 -51.40
CA ASN A 302 20.92 -3.45 -52.31
C ASN A 302 22.40 -3.62 -52.68
N LEU A 303 23.28 -3.83 -51.68
CA LEU A 303 24.71 -4.06 -51.92
C LEU A 303 24.96 -5.29 -52.80
N GLN A 304 24.24 -6.40 -52.56
CA GLN A 304 24.31 -7.60 -53.41
C GLN A 304 23.88 -7.32 -54.86
N SER A 305 22.85 -6.51 -55.05
CA SER A 305 22.38 -6.09 -56.37
C SER A 305 23.42 -5.23 -57.09
N GLN A 306 24.05 -4.29 -56.38
CA GLN A 306 25.14 -3.47 -56.93
C GLN A 306 26.36 -4.31 -57.31
N LEU A 307 26.74 -5.26 -56.46
CA LEU A 307 27.87 -6.16 -56.72
C LEU A 307 27.60 -7.04 -57.95
N SER A 308 26.36 -7.51 -58.12
CA SER A 308 25.93 -8.25 -59.31
C SER A 308 26.06 -7.43 -60.58
N LYS A 309 25.62 -6.15 -60.56
CA LYS A 309 25.77 -5.22 -61.69
C LYS A 309 27.24 -4.99 -62.05
N LEU A 310 28.09 -4.70 -61.05
CA LEU A 310 29.52 -4.53 -61.26
C LEU A 310 30.19 -5.79 -61.82
N SER A 311 29.77 -6.98 -61.38
CA SER A 311 30.25 -8.25 -61.93
C SER A 311 29.87 -8.42 -63.40
N GLN A 312 28.65 -8.02 -63.78
CA GLN A 312 28.22 -8.03 -65.18
C GLN A 312 29.04 -7.05 -66.02
N GLU A 313 29.20 -5.81 -65.56
CA GLU A 313 30.02 -4.79 -66.24
C GLU A 313 31.47 -5.26 -66.43
N LYS A 314 32.05 -5.90 -65.41
CA LYS A 314 33.38 -6.51 -65.49
C LYS A 314 33.45 -7.58 -66.59
N SER A 315 32.45 -8.45 -66.69
CA SER A 315 32.37 -9.48 -67.74
C SER A 315 32.27 -8.87 -69.13
N GLU A 316 31.44 -7.84 -69.30
CA GLU A 316 31.31 -7.11 -70.56
C GLU A 316 32.62 -6.43 -70.97
N LEU A 317 33.32 -5.79 -70.04
CA LEU A 317 34.64 -5.19 -70.29
C LEU A 317 35.68 -6.24 -70.66
N GLN A 318 35.69 -7.40 -69.99
CA GLN A 318 36.58 -8.51 -70.35
C GLN A 318 36.33 -9.03 -71.76
N ASN A 319 35.06 -9.13 -72.18
CA ASN A 319 34.71 -9.52 -73.54
C ASN A 319 35.13 -8.46 -74.57
N LYS A 320 34.92 -7.16 -74.28
CA LYS A 320 35.43 -6.08 -75.13
C LYS A 320 36.95 -6.14 -75.28
N LEU A 321 37.68 -6.39 -74.19
CA LEU A 321 39.14 -6.54 -74.20
C LEU A 321 39.58 -7.70 -75.10
N ARG A 322 38.93 -8.87 -75.00
CA ARG A 322 39.19 -10.03 -75.87
C ARG A 322 38.97 -9.70 -77.34
N ASN A 323 37.87 -9.03 -77.67
CA ASN A 323 37.54 -8.64 -79.04
C ASN A 323 38.59 -7.66 -79.61
N ILE A 324 38.99 -6.65 -78.82
CA ILE A 324 40.05 -5.72 -79.20
C ILE A 324 41.36 -6.47 -79.41
N SER A 325 41.75 -7.36 -78.51
CA SER A 325 42.97 -8.16 -78.64
C SER A 325 42.97 -9.02 -79.91
N ALA A 326 41.85 -9.66 -80.24
CA ALA A 326 41.71 -10.45 -81.46
C ALA A 326 41.82 -9.56 -82.72
N TYR A 327 41.18 -8.40 -82.71
CA TYR A 327 41.27 -7.43 -83.80
C TYR A 327 42.72 -6.92 -83.99
N THR A 328 43.41 -6.59 -82.89
CA THR A 328 44.82 -6.20 -82.92
C THR A 328 45.68 -7.30 -83.52
N GLN A 329 45.44 -8.57 -83.17
CA GLN A 329 46.19 -9.70 -83.75
C GLN A 329 45.99 -9.80 -85.26
N ILE A 330 44.75 -9.66 -85.75
CA ILE A 330 44.44 -9.63 -87.18
C ILE A 330 45.22 -8.50 -87.87
N LYS A 331 45.23 -7.31 -87.28
CA LYS A 331 45.95 -6.15 -87.84
C LYS A 331 47.47 -6.34 -87.83
N ILE A 332 48.03 -7.01 -86.82
CA ILE A 332 49.45 -7.39 -86.81
C ILE A 332 49.73 -8.32 -87.99
N SER A 333 48.93 -9.37 -88.20
CA SER A 333 49.11 -10.28 -89.34
C SER A 333 48.98 -9.58 -90.69
N GLU A 334 48.01 -8.67 -90.85
CA GLU A 334 47.87 -7.87 -92.08
C GLU A 334 49.11 -6.98 -92.32
N ILE A 335 49.71 -6.41 -91.28
CA ILE A 335 50.95 -5.65 -91.38
C ILE A 335 52.13 -6.56 -91.80
N GLU A 336 52.22 -7.76 -91.23
CA GLU A 336 53.25 -8.74 -91.59
C GLU A 336 53.12 -9.14 -93.06
N GLU A 337 51.91 -9.44 -93.54
CA GLU A 337 51.65 -9.73 -94.96
C GLU A 337 52.06 -8.57 -95.87
N LEU A 338 51.64 -7.33 -95.55
CA LEU A 338 52.05 -6.15 -96.32
C LEU A 338 53.56 -5.91 -96.31
N GLN A 339 54.26 -6.24 -95.21
CA GLN A 339 55.72 -6.18 -95.18
C GLN A 339 56.36 -7.21 -96.11
N THR A 340 55.82 -8.44 -96.17
CA THR A 340 56.30 -9.46 -97.11
C THR A 340 56.06 -9.04 -98.55
N GLU A 341 54.88 -8.50 -98.88
CA GLU A 341 54.56 -8.00 -100.22
C GLU A 341 55.50 -6.86 -100.62
N LYS A 342 55.73 -5.89 -99.72
CA LYS A 342 56.69 -4.80 -99.93
C LYS A 342 58.11 -5.33 -100.22
N SER A 343 58.53 -6.39 -99.54
CA SER A 343 59.85 -7.01 -99.77
C SER A 343 59.91 -7.68 -101.16
N LEU A 344 58.86 -8.36 -101.58
CA LEU A 344 58.76 -8.99 -102.91
C LEU A 344 58.79 -7.94 -104.02
N LEU A 345 57.99 -6.89 -103.89
CA LEU A 345 57.95 -5.77 -104.85
C LEU A 345 59.31 -5.07 -104.94
N LYS A 346 60.03 -4.92 -103.81
CA LYS A 346 61.39 -4.37 -103.79
C LYS A 346 62.36 -5.25 -104.58
N ASN A 347 62.27 -6.57 -104.44
CA ASN A 347 63.10 -7.50 -105.21
C ASN A 347 62.77 -7.42 -106.71
N GLN A 348 61.48 -7.44 -107.08
CA GLN A 348 61.03 -7.27 -108.46
C GLN A 348 61.54 -5.97 -109.09
N LYS A 349 61.47 -4.86 -108.34
CA LYS A 349 62.02 -3.58 -108.79
C LYS A 349 63.52 -3.68 -109.06
N SER A 350 64.28 -4.31 -108.16
CA SER A 350 65.73 -4.52 -108.32
C SER A 350 66.04 -5.35 -109.58
N ASP A 351 65.30 -6.42 -109.82
CA ASP A 351 65.46 -7.26 -111.01
C ASP A 351 65.19 -6.49 -112.30
N ILE A 352 64.10 -5.71 -112.35
CA ILE A 352 63.77 -4.86 -113.51
C ILE A 352 64.85 -3.80 -113.73
N GLU A 353 65.36 -3.16 -112.68
CA GLU A 353 66.46 -2.20 -112.79
C GLU A 353 67.74 -2.85 -113.34
N GLN A 354 68.02 -4.11 -112.97
CA GLN A 354 69.15 -4.86 -113.52
C GLN A 354 68.92 -5.22 -114.99
N GLN A 355 67.71 -5.67 -115.36
CA GLN A 355 67.33 -5.92 -116.75
C GLN A 355 67.47 -4.65 -117.60
N TYR A 356 67.01 -3.51 -117.09
CA TYR A 356 67.15 -2.21 -117.76
C TYR A 356 68.62 -1.82 -117.96
N ARG A 357 69.48 -1.99 -116.94
CA ARG A 357 70.92 -1.75 -117.06
C ARG A 357 71.56 -2.62 -118.14
N ASN A 358 71.24 -3.91 -118.17
CA ASN A 358 71.75 -4.85 -119.18
C ASN A 358 71.28 -4.46 -120.59
N LEU A 359 70.00 -4.11 -120.74
CA LEU A 359 69.44 -3.65 -122.01
C LEU A 359 70.10 -2.35 -122.48
N TYR A 360 70.31 -1.40 -121.57
CA TYR A 360 70.98 -0.14 -121.85
C TYR A 360 72.43 -0.34 -122.29
N GLN A 361 73.17 -1.25 -121.63
CA GLN A 361 74.53 -1.62 -122.04
C GLN A 361 74.55 -2.21 -123.45
N ARG A 362 73.63 -3.13 -123.78
CA ARG A 362 73.50 -3.68 -125.14
C ARG A 362 73.17 -2.60 -126.17
N TYR A 363 72.27 -1.67 -125.84
CA TYR A 363 71.95 -0.54 -126.71
C TYR A 363 73.17 0.35 -126.96
N GLN A 364 74.00 0.62 -125.95
CA GLN A 364 75.25 1.37 -126.12
C GLN A 364 76.24 0.61 -126.99
N GLN A 365 76.43 -0.69 -126.76
CA GLN A 365 77.28 -1.54 -127.61
C GLN A 365 76.83 -1.51 -129.07
N GLN A 366 75.53 -1.61 -129.32
CA GLN A 366 74.97 -1.49 -130.67
C GLN A 366 75.17 -0.11 -131.27
N ASN A 367 75.06 0.97 -130.48
CA ASN A 367 75.36 2.32 -130.96
C ASN A 367 76.84 2.49 -131.31
N ASP A 368 77.75 1.95 -130.50
CA ASP A 368 79.18 1.93 -130.78
C ASP A 368 79.49 1.12 -132.05
N GLU A 369 78.81 -0.01 -132.23
CA GLU A 369 78.87 -0.81 -133.45
C GLU A 369 78.35 -0.05 -134.66
N ILE A 370 77.20 0.61 -134.57
CA ILE A 370 76.65 1.49 -135.61
C ILE A 370 77.63 2.64 -135.90
N ALA A 371 78.26 3.22 -134.88
CA ALA A 371 79.26 4.28 -135.05
C ALA A 371 80.51 3.76 -135.77
N ASN A 372 80.98 2.56 -135.44
CA ASN A 372 82.06 1.89 -136.15
C ASN A 372 81.69 1.53 -137.59
N LEU A 373 80.49 0.99 -137.83
CA LEU A 373 79.95 0.72 -139.17
C LEU A 373 79.79 2.01 -139.97
N LYS A 374 79.36 3.12 -139.37
CA LYS A 374 79.34 4.44 -140.01
C LYS A 374 80.75 4.93 -140.35
N LYS A 375 81.74 4.75 -139.46
CA LYS A 375 83.14 5.05 -139.78
C LYS A 375 83.66 4.19 -140.94
N GLN A 376 83.32 2.90 -140.97
CA GLN A 376 83.64 2.01 -142.09
C GLN A 376 82.92 2.44 -143.38
N LEU A 377 81.65 2.86 -143.29
CA LEU A 377 80.88 3.40 -144.41
C LEU A 377 81.47 4.73 -144.90
N ASP A 378 81.93 5.60 -144.00
CA ASP A 378 82.57 6.87 -144.35
C ASP A 378 83.98 6.65 -144.91
N GLN A 379 84.69 5.61 -144.47
CA GLN A 379 85.92 5.13 -145.11
C GLN A 379 85.64 4.55 -146.49
N ALA A 380 84.56 3.77 -146.66
CA ALA A 380 84.10 3.25 -147.94
C ALA A 380 83.63 4.36 -148.89
N LYS A 381 83.03 5.44 -148.36
CA LYS A 381 82.69 6.67 -149.10
C LYS A 381 83.92 7.52 -149.43
N ARG A 382 84.95 7.53 -148.58
CA ARG A 382 86.25 8.16 -148.89
C ARG A 382 87.02 7.45 -150.01
N SER A 383 86.68 6.19 -150.31
CA SER A 383 87.20 5.45 -151.47
C SER A 383 86.44 5.70 -152.79
N THR A 384 85.42 6.57 -152.83
CA THR A 384 84.72 6.90 -154.09
C THR A 384 84.27 8.35 -154.14
N TYR A 385 85.23 9.23 -154.45
CA TYR A 385 85.09 10.32 -155.42
C TYR A 385 85.14 9.66 -156.83
N THR A 386 84.23 9.91 -157.78
CA THR A 386 83.84 11.18 -158.40
C THR A 386 82.31 11.43 -158.55
N TYR A 387 81.95 12.68 -158.25
CA TYR A 387 80.87 13.56 -158.75
C TYR A 387 79.36 13.34 -158.41
N SER A 388 78.86 14.36 -157.67
CA SER A 388 77.57 15.08 -157.76
C SER A 388 76.23 14.39 -157.49
N SER A 389 75.51 14.86 -156.46
CA SER A 389 74.41 15.82 -156.68
C SER A 389 73.95 16.46 -155.36
N SER A 390 73.58 17.73 -155.47
CA SER A 390 73.01 18.59 -154.43
C SER A 390 71.49 18.52 -154.47
N GLN A 391 70.84 18.20 -153.35
CA GLN A 391 69.45 18.59 -153.07
C GLN A 391 69.23 18.63 -151.55
N GLN A 392 69.10 19.84 -151.00
CA GLN A 392 68.45 20.09 -149.71
C GLN A 392 66.94 20.23 -149.95
N PRO A 393 66.10 19.66 -149.07
CA PRO A 393 64.88 20.35 -148.67
C PRO A 393 64.95 20.82 -147.22
N GLN A 394 64.44 22.03 -147.04
CA GLN A 394 64.44 22.83 -145.83
C GLN A 394 63.64 22.19 -144.70
N LYS A 395 64.21 22.22 -143.50
CA LYS A 395 63.53 22.00 -142.22
C LYS A 395 62.55 23.15 -141.97
N THR A 396 61.26 22.85 -141.89
CA THR A 396 60.29 23.71 -141.20
C THR A 396 60.26 23.30 -139.73
N ASN A 397 60.97 24.08 -138.90
CA ASN A 397 60.97 23.91 -137.44
C ASN A 397 59.62 24.39 -136.88
N ASN A 398 58.62 23.52 -136.84
CA ASN A 398 57.47 23.73 -135.97
C ASN A 398 57.81 23.21 -134.56
N PRO A 399 57.67 24.02 -133.49
CA PRO A 399 58.00 23.61 -132.14
C PRO A 399 57.13 22.42 -131.68
N ILE A 400 57.70 21.52 -130.88
CA ILE A 400 56.99 20.42 -130.22
C ILE A 400 56.44 20.98 -128.91
N ALA A 401 55.12 20.94 -128.72
CA ALA A 401 54.53 21.28 -127.42
C ALA A 401 54.77 20.14 -126.42
N THR A 402 55.30 20.50 -125.25
CA THR A 402 55.54 19.59 -124.11
C THR A 402 54.48 19.72 -123.01
N GLU A 403 53.62 20.75 -123.09
CA GLU A 403 52.60 20.99 -122.09
C GLU A 403 51.43 19.98 -122.16
N ARG A 404 50.87 19.64 -121.00
CA ARG A 404 49.78 18.65 -120.90
C ARG A 404 48.46 19.14 -121.52
N LYS A 405 48.27 20.46 -121.61
CA LYS A 405 47.08 21.12 -122.16
C LYS A 405 47.54 22.32 -122.97
N ILE A 406 46.99 22.49 -124.17
CA ILE A 406 47.32 23.60 -125.06
C ILE A 406 46.03 24.20 -125.63
N SER A 407 46.08 25.47 -126.02
CA SER A 407 44.94 26.15 -126.64
C SER A 407 44.70 25.69 -128.09
N VAL A 408 43.53 26.02 -128.65
CA VAL A 408 43.19 25.67 -130.04
C VAL A 408 44.11 26.37 -131.05
N GLU A 409 44.52 27.61 -130.77
CA GLU A 409 45.41 28.40 -131.62
C GLU A 409 46.85 27.87 -131.58
N GLU A 410 47.28 27.35 -130.43
CA GLU A 410 48.60 26.78 -130.22
C GLU A 410 48.72 25.37 -130.83
N TYR A 411 47.65 24.59 -130.81
CA TYR A 411 47.56 23.29 -131.49
C TYR A 411 47.85 23.39 -133.00
N GLN A 412 47.43 24.48 -133.67
CA GLN A 412 47.67 24.64 -135.11
C GLN A 412 49.14 24.94 -135.48
N LYS A 413 49.98 25.30 -134.50
CA LYS A 413 51.37 25.74 -134.71
C LYS A 413 52.41 24.68 -134.32
N ILE A 414 51.99 23.52 -133.83
CA ILE A 414 52.88 22.46 -133.31
C ILE A 414 53.01 21.29 -134.28
N ALA A 415 54.14 20.58 -134.22
CA ALA A 415 54.40 19.42 -135.10
C ALA A 415 53.73 18.11 -134.62
N ASN A 416 53.49 17.96 -133.32
CA ASN A 416 52.98 16.72 -132.69
C ASN A 416 51.47 16.73 -132.44
N GLN A 417 50.69 17.21 -133.40
CA GLN A 417 49.22 17.29 -133.32
C GLN A 417 48.55 15.93 -133.02
N SER A 418 49.11 14.82 -133.52
CA SER A 418 48.58 13.47 -133.30
C SER A 418 48.57 13.03 -131.83
N ASP A 419 49.38 13.65 -130.96
CA ASP A 419 49.50 13.32 -129.54
C ASP A 419 48.36 13.92 -128.70
N TYR A 420 47.55 14.81 -129.26
CA TYR A 420 46.53 15.54 -128.51
C TYR A 420 45.11 15.13 -128.94
N GLU A 421 44.17 15.20 -128.00
CA GLU A 421 42.74 15.03 -128.23
C GLU A 421 41.97 16.29 -127.84
N TYR A 422 40.96 16.64 -128.64
CA TYR A 422 40.15 17.82 -128.40
C TYR A 422 39.12 17.58 -127.29
N VAL A 423 39.07 18.49 -126.32
CA VAL A 423 38.08 18.51 -125.25
C VAL A 423 37.09 19.64 -125.53
N LYS A 424 35.81 19.28 -125.72
CA LYS A 424 34.73 20.25 -125.95
C LYS A 424 34.56 21.20 -124.75
N PRO A 425 34.14 22.45 -124.95
CA PRO A 425 33.88 23.39 -123.85
C PRO A 425 32.84 22.82 -122.86
N TYR A 426 33.02 23.08 -121.57
CA TYR A 426 32.10 22.64 -120.51
C TYR A 426 32.14 23.57 -119.31
N TYR A 427 31.13 23.49 -118.44
CA TYR A 427 31.10 24.21 -117.17
C TYR A 427 31.67 23.34 -116.05
N ARG A 428 32.50 23.93 -115.18
CA ARG A 428 32.95 23.26 -113.95
C ARG A 428 31.80 23.17 -112.95
N LYS A 429 31.96 22.34 -111.92
CA LYS A 429 30.98 22.16 -110.83
C LYS A 429 30.69 23.46 -110.04
N ASP A 430 31.57 24.45 -110.15
CA ASP A 430 31.44 25.80 -109.57
C ASP A 430 30.76 26.82 -110.52
N GLY A 431 30.29 26.38 -111.70
CA GLY A 431 29.60 27.23 -112.67
C GLY A 431 30.51 28.03 -113.61
N THR A 432 31.84 27.89 -113.51
CA THR A 432 32.77 28.61 -114.41
C THR A 432 32.84 27.98 -115.82
N PRO A 433 32.66 28.76 -116.90
CA PRO A 433 32.80 28.24 -118.27
C PRO A 433 34.27 27.96 -118.60
N VAL A 434 34.54 26.78 -119.17
CA VAL A 434 35.87 26.40 -119.68
C VAL A 434 35.81 26.28 -121.20
N SER A 435 36.61 27.09 -121.89
CA SER A 435 36.76 27.05 -123.36
C SER A 435 37.36 25.71 -123.83
N GLY A 436 37.08 25.33 -125.08
CA GLY A 436 37.62 24.12 -125.67
C GLY A 436 39.15 24.15 -125.74
N TYR A 437 39.80 23.03 -125.45
CA TYR A 437 41.27 22.91 -125.44
C TYR A 437 41.71 21.52 -125.89
N TYR A 438 42.99 21.40 -126.27
CA TYR A 438 43.60 20.12 -126.62
C TYR A 438 44.41 19.61 -125.43
N ARG A 439 44.27 18.33 -125.08
CA ARG A 439 45.10 17.69 -124.04
C ARG A 439 45.86 16.51 -124.61
N ARG A 440 47.06 16.26 -124.10
CA ARG A 440 47.87 15.13 -124.55
C ARG A 440 47.19 13.82 -124.17
N ARG A 441 47.09 12.88 -125.11
CA ARG A 441 46.52 11.54 -124.88
C ARG A 441 47.30 10.88 -123.75
N ARG A 442 46.59 10.36 -122.75
CA ARG A 442 47.19 9.46 -121.78
C ARG A 442 47.41 8.14 -122.53
N SER A 443 48.66 7.76 -122.74
CA SER A 443 49.01 6.38 -123.11
C SER A 443 48.30 5.47 -122.11
N LYS A 444 47.36 4.66 -122.61
CA LYS A 444 46.66 3.66 -121.82
C LYS A 444 47.65 2.60 -121.33
#